data_AF-A0A5C7S181-F1
#
_entry.id   AF-A0A5C7S181-F1
#
_cell.length_a   1.000
_cell.length_b   1.000
_cell.length_c   1.000
_cell.angle_alpha   90.00
_cell.angle_beta   90.00
_cell.angle_gamma   90.00
#
_symmetry.space_group_name_H-M   'P 1'
#
loop_
_entity.id
_entity.type
_entity.pdbx_description
1 polymer ?
#
loop_
_entity_poly.entity_id
_entity_poly.type
_entity_poly.pdbx_seq_one_letter_code
_entity_poly.pdbx_strand_id
1 'polypeptide(L)'
;NALDWLQAPSIKPDVIYLDPMFPERQKSALVQKEMRCLHEVVGEDTDSDALLTLARRIAKHRVTVKRPRLAPELAGLKPAFVISGKAVRYDVYLPETTTQKHTD
;
A
#
# COMPACT_ATOMS: atom_id res chain seq x y z
N ASN A 1 -10.88 7.62 8.28
CA ASN A 1 -9.68 7.22 7.50
C ASN A 1 -9.83 5.74 7.12
N ALA A 2 -9.21 5.26 6.03
CA ALA A 2 -9.16 3.84 5.66
C ALA A 2 -8.57 2.97 6.79
N LEU A 3 -7.61 3.52 7.55
CA LEU A 3 -7.07 2.88 8.75
C LEU A 3 -8.17 2.54 9.76
N ASP A 4 -9.05 3.50 10.08
CA ASP A 4 -10.09 3.32 11.11
C ASP A 4 -11.09 2.22 10.71
N TRP A 5 -11.50 2.23 9.44
CA TRP A 5 -12.42 1.20 8.93
C TRP A 5 -11.79 -0.19 8.97
N LEU A 6 -10.49 -0.25 8.65
CA LEU A 6 -9.77 -1.50 8.59
C LEU A 6 -9.42 -2.03 9.99
N GLN A 7 -9.57 -1.30 11.11
CA GLN A 7 -9.23 -1.84 12.43
C GLN A 7 -10.14 -3.00 12.86
N ALA A 8 -11.42 -2.97 12.49
CA ALA A 8 -12.41 -3.97 12.93
C ALA A 8 -13.48 -4.22 11.84
N PRO A 9 -13.11 -4.80 10.69
CA PRO A 9 -14.08 -5.12 9.67
C PRO A 9 -14.99 -6.26 10.14
N SER A 10 -16.29 -6.14 9.88
CA SER A 10 -17.28 -7.19 10.20
C SER A 10 -17.01 -8.51 9.46
N ILE A 11 -16.36 -8.43 8.29
CA ILE A 11 -15.93 -9.57 7.49
C ILE A 11 -14.49 -9.35 7.08
N LYS A 12 -13.62 -10.33 7.32
CA LYS A 12 -12.25 -10.28 6.83
C LYS A 12 -12.22 -10.46 5.30
N PRO A 13 -11.69 -9.48 4.54
CA PRO A 13 -11.57 -9.58 3.09
C PRO A 13 -10.54 -10.63 2.69
N ASP A 14 -10.76 -11.27 1.54
CA ASP A 14 -9.81 -12.24 1.01
C ASP A 14 -8.56 -11.54 0.46
N VAL A 15 -8.76 -10.41 -0.22
CA VAL A 15 -7.72 -9.58 -0.80
C VAL A 15 -7.96 -8.11 -0.44
N ILE A 16 -6.89 -7.41 -0.09
CA ILE A 16 -6.90 -5.95 0.10
C ILE A 16 -6.05 -5.30 -0.99
N TYR A 17 -6.57 -4.25 -1.63
CA TYR A 17 -5.86 -3.47 -2.63
C TYR A 17 -5.59 -2.07 -2.11
N LEU A 18 -4.32 -1.63 -2.19
CA LEU A 18 -3.86 -0.33 -1.73
C LEU A 18 -3.27 0.44 -2.93
N ASP A 19 -3.71 1.69 -3.12
CA ASP A 19 -3.15 2.63 -4.09
C ASP A 19 -2.88 3.96 -3.37
N PRO A 20 -1.86 4.00 -2.49
CA PRO A 20 -1.54 5.22 -1.76
C PRO A 20 -1.12 6.33 -2.72
N MET A 21 -1.47 7.57 -2.41
CA MET A 21 -1.00 8.68 -3.22
C MET A 21 0.49 8.89 -2.98
N PHE A 22 1.28 8.88 -4.04
CA PHE A 22 2.73 9.01 -3.94
C PHE A 22 3.13 10.48 -3.97
N PRO A 23 4.12 10.90 -3.16
CA PRO A 23 4.69 12.22 -3.32
C PRO A 23 5.29 12.36 -4.73
N GLU A 24 5.02 13.49 -5.37
CA GLU A 24 5.54 13.76 -6.72
C GLU A 24 7.07 13.67 -6.73
N ARG A 25 7.62 12.91 -7.68
CA ARG A 25 9.03 13.05 -8.01
C ARG A 25 9.23 14.38 -8.72
N GLN A 26 10.19 15.16 -8.26
CA GLN A 26 10.70 16.36 -8.93
C GLN A 26 11.23 16.01 -10.34
N LYS A 27 10.36 15.99 -11.35
CA LYS A 27 10.76 16.14 -12.75
C LYS A 27 9.85 17.15 -13.43
N SER A 28 10.47 18.24 -13.84
CA SER A 28 9.91 19.44 -14.45
C SER A 28 9.37 19.21 -15.87
N ALA A 29 8.33 18.39 -16.01
CA ALA A 29 7.59 18.26 -17.26
C ALA A 29 6.12 18.51 -16.98
N LEU A 30 5.70 19.77 -17.13
CA LEU A 30 4.32 20.24 -17.35
C LEU A 30 3.23 19.28 -16.82
N VAL A 31 3.27 18.96 -15.52
CA VAL A 31 2.18 18.25 -14.88
C VAL A 31 0.98 19.19 -14.91
N GLN A 32 -0.08 18.78 -15.62
CA GLN A 32 -1.32 19.54 -15.80
C GLN A 32 -1.79 20.08 -14.44
N LYS A 33 -2.14 21.36 -14.41
CA LYS A 33 -2.38 22.14 -13.18
C LYS A 33 -3.37 21.47 -12.21
N GLU A 34 -4.27 20.62 -12.69
CA GLU A 34 -5.23 19.91 -11.83
C GLU A 34 -4.56 18.94 -10.85
N MET A 35 -3.49 18.25 -11.24
CA MET A 35 -2.85 17.24 -10.37
C MET A 35 -2.06 17.87 -9.22
N ARG A 36 -1.47 19.06 -9.45
CA ARG A 36 -0.80 19.84 -8.40
C ARG A 36 -1.78 20.35 -7.35
N CYS A 37 -2.95 20.84 -7.79
CA CYS A 37 -4.01 21.28 -6.89
C CYS A 37 -4.50 20.13 -5.99
N LEU A 38 -4.67 18.92 -6.55
CA LEU A 38 -5.12 17.77 -5.77
C LEU A 38 -4.06 17.33 -4.72
N HIS A 39 -2.77 17.36 -5.08
CA HIS A 39 -1.70 17.02 -4.14
C HIS A 39 -1.56 18.05 -3.01
N GLU A 40 -1.69 19.35 -3.30
CA GLU A 40 -1.65 20.41 -2.28
C GLU A 40 -2.80 20.29 -1.26
N VAL A 41 -3.95 19.75 -1.67
CA VAL A 41 -5.11 19.56 -0.80
C VAL A 41 -5.04 18.28 0.04
N VAL A 42 -4.45 17.20 -0.48
CA VAL A 42 -4.46 15.88 0.18
C VAL A 42 -3.22 15.64 1.07
N GLY A 43 -2.09 16.30 0.81
CA GLY A 43 -0.89 16.20 1.64
C GLY A 43 -0.09 14.90 1.44
N GLU A 44 0.98 14.73 2.20
CA GLU A 44 1.80 13.50 2.18
C GLU A 44 1.10 12.35 2.92
N ASP A 45 1.00 11.20 2.25
CA ASP A 45 0.34 9.98 2.76
C ASP A 45 1.23 9.25 3.78
N THR A 46 1.47 9.91 4.93
CA THR A 46 2.33 9.43 6.03
C THR A 46 1.81 8.16 6.71
N ASP A 47 0.57 7.77 6.43
CA ASP A 47 -0.10 6.62 7.04
C ASP A 47 -0.06 5.34 6.19
N SER A 48 0.50 5.43 4.97
CA SER A 48 0.61 4.32 4.02
C SER A 48 1.36 3.10 4.59
N ASP A 49 2.40 3.36 5.39
CA ASP A 49 3.20 2.30 6.03
C ASP A 49 2.39 1.56 7.11
N ALA A 50 1.62 2.31 7.90
CA ALA A 50 0.71 1.75 8.91
C ALA A 50 -0.44 0.97 8.26
N LEU A 51 -0.94 1.46 7.13
CA LEU A 51 -2.02 0.83 6.37
C LEU A 51 -1.60 -0.51 5.78
N LEU A 52 -0.38 -0.60 5.23
CA LEU A 52 0.16 -1.88 4.74
C LEU A 52 0.25 -2.92 5.87
N THR A 53 0.78 -2.53 7.02
CA THR A 53 0.90 -3.42 8.18
C THR A 53 -0.48 -3.92 8.62
N LEU A 54 -1.44 -3.01 8.79
CA LEU A 54 -2.80 -3.38 9.19
C LEU A 54 -3.50 -4.27 8.15
N ALA A 55 -3.34 -3.97 6.86
CA ALA A 55 -3.91 -4.76 5.78
C ALA A 55 -3.38 -6.20 5.78
N ARG A 56 -2.08 -6.40 6.02
CA ARG A 56 -1.47 -7.74 6.06
C ARG A 56 -1.97 -8.58 7.24
N ARG A 57 -2.36 -7.95 8.33
CA ARG A 57 -2.98 -8.64 9.48
C ARG A 57 -4.41 -9.10 9.21
N ILE A 58 -5.08 -8.49 8.25
CA ILE A 58 -6.54 -8.62 8.07
C ILE A 58 -6.93 -9.39 6.82
N ALA A 59 -6.19 -9.20 5.72
CA ALA A 59 -6.40 -9.96 4.50
C ALA A 59 -6.22 -11.46 4.75
N LYS A 60 -7.11 -12.30 4.20
CA LYS A 60 -6.96 -13.75 4.33
C LYS A 60 -5.94 -14.35 3.35
N HIS A 61 -5.73 -13.73 2.19
CA HIS A 61 -4.88 -14.31 1.14
C HIS A 61 -3.75 -13.41 0.69
N ARG A 62 -3.98 -12.11 0.48
CA ARG A 62 -2.93 -11.18 0.03
C ARG A 62 -3.33 -9.72 0.14
N VAL A 63 -2.31 -8.87 0.20
CA VAL A 63 -2.44 -7.42 0.03
C VAL A 63 -1.67 -7.03 -1.23
N THR A 64 -2.30 -6.29 -2.13
CA THR A 64 -1.67 -5.81 -3.35
C THR A 64 -1.52 -4.30 -3.28
N VAL A 65 -0.31 -3.79 -3.45
CA VAL A 65 -0.01 -2.36 -3.43
C VAL A 65 0.41 -1.90 -4.82
N LYS A 66 -0.31 -0.94 -5.39
CA LYS A 66 0.07 -0.29 -6.64
C LYS A 66 1.21 0.69 -6.38
N ARG A 67 2.28 0.61 -7.17
CA ARG A 67 3.46 1.48 -7.04
C ARG A 67 4.00 1.91 -8.41
N PRO A 68 4.62 3.09 -8.54
CA PRO A 68 5.47 3.39 -9.70
C PRO A 68 6.58 2.35 -9.83
N ARG A 69 6.90 1.95 -11.07
CA ARG A 69 7.86 0.86 -11.35
C ARG A 69 9.22 1.01 -10.64
N LEU A 70 9.68 2.25 -10.43
CA LEU A 70 10.97 2.56 -9.81
C LEU A 70 10.85 3.13 -8.39
N ALA A 71 9.68 3.07 -7.76
CA ALA A 71 9.51 3.48 -6.37
C ALA A 71 10.26 2.50 -5.44
N PRO A 72 10.76 2.96 -4.28
CA PRO A 72 11.27 2.04 -3.25
C PRO A 72 10.17 1.08 -2.78
N GLU A 73 10.53 0.07 -2.01
CA GLU A 73 9.57 -0.79 -1.31
C GLU A 73 8.77 0.04 -0.30
N LEU A 74 7.47 -0.23 -0.14
CA LEU A 74 6.63 0.46 0.85
C LEU A 74 6.99 -0.02 2.27
N ALA A 75 7.10 0.88 3.24
CA ALA A 75 7.52 0.60 4.62
C ALA A 75 8.86 -0.16 4.76
N GLY A 76 9.72 -0.17 3.74
CA GLY A 76 10.92 -1.02 3.71
C GLY A 76 10.62 -2.52 3.73
N LEU A 77 9.38 -2.92 3.42
CA LEU A 77 8.94 -4.31 3.40
C LEU A 77 9.04 -4.89 2.00
N LYS A 78 9.83 -5.96 1.88
CA LYS A 78 9.95 -6.72 0.64
C LYS A 78 8.65 -7.47 0.33
N PRO A 79 8.03 -7.25 -0.85
CA PRO A 79 6.86 -8.03 -1.26
C PRO A 79 7.22 -9.49 -1.51
N ALA A 80 6.24 -10.38 -1.37
CA ALA A 80 6.42 -11.80 -1.68
C ALA A 80 6.69 -12.00 -3.18
N PHE A 81 6.01 -11.24 -4.03
CA PHE A 81 6.31 -11.14 -5.45
C PHE A 81 5.81 -9.82 -6.02
N VAL A 82 6.32 -9.46 -7.21
CA VAL A 82 6.01 -8.21 -7.89
C VAL A 82 5.48 -8.51 -9.29
N ILE A 83 4.34 -7.91 -9.65
CA ILE A 83 3.81 -7.92 -11.02
C ILE A 83 4.18 -6.59 -11.68
N SER A 84 5.14 -6.60 -12.59
CA SER A 84 5.68 -5.38 -13.21
C SER A 84 5.05 -5.06 -14.57
N GLY A 85 4.54 -3.84 -14.72
CA GLY A 85 4.18 -3.24 -16.01
C GLY A 85 5.22 -2.19 -16.46
N LYS A 86 4.89 -1.42 -17.51
CA LYS A 86 5.81 -0.42 -18.08
C LYS A 86 6.07 0.79 -17.17
N ALA A 87 5.00 1.33 -16.58
CA ALA A 87 5.05 2.53 -15.71
C ALA A 87 4.75 2.21 -14.23
N VAL A 88 3.89 1.22 -14.01
CA VAL A 88 3.37 0.82 -12.70
C VAL A 88 3.74 -0.65 -12.45
N ARG A 89 3.94 -1.00 -11.18
CA ARG A 89 4.04 -2.38 -10.72
C ARG A 89 3.08 -2.60 -9.54
N TYR A 90 2.78 -3.85 -9.27
CA TYR A 90 2.00 -4.27 -8.12
C TYR A 90 2.86 -5.12 -7.21
N ASP A 91 3.10 -4.60 -6.02
CA ASP A 91 3.83 -5.29 -4.95
C ASP A 91 2.81 -6.15 -4.19
N VAL A 92 2.98 -7.48 -4.19
CA VAL A 92 2.04 -8.42 -3.56
C VAL A 92 2.64 -8.96 -2.27
N TYR A 93 1.93 -8.74 -1.17
CA TYR A 93 2.29 -9.16 0.17
C TYR A 93 1.38 -10.29 0.63
N LEU A 94 1.95 -11.25 1.36
CA LEU A 94 1.19 -12.29 2.02
C LEU A 94 0.72 -11.81 3.40
N PRO A 95 -0.42 -12.34 3.90
CA PRO A 95 -0.88 -12.13 5.26
C PRO A 95 0.20 -12.51 6.27
N GLU A 96 0.17 -11.87 7.43
CA GLU A 96 1.04 -12.28 8.53
C GLU A 96 0.65 -13.67 9.00
N THR A 97 1.54 -14.65 8.81
CA THR A 97 1.39 -15.96 9.42
C THR A 97 1.53 -15.78 10.93
N THR A 98 0.43 -15.88 11.65
CA THR A 98 0.49 -15.98 13.12
C THR A 98 1.12 -17.34 13.42
N THR A 99 2.44 -17.40 13.59
CA THR A 99 3.09 -18.54 14.21
C THR A 99 2.62 -18.56 15.66
N GLN A 100 1.55 -19.31 15.94
CA GLN A 100 1.23 -19.72 17.29
C GLN A 100 2.43 -20.54 17.77
N LYS A 101 3.26 -19.95 18.62
CA LYS A 101 4.25 -20.72 19.39
C LYS A 101 3.46 -21.74 20.20
N HIS A 102 3.54 -23.01 19.80
CA HIS A 102 3.11 -24.13 20.61
C HIS A 102 4.06 -24.14 21.83
N THR A 103 3.61 -23.58 22.94
CA THR A 103 4.27 -23.77 24.23
C THR A 103 3.88 -25.17 24.71
N ASP A 104 4.84 -26.09 24.67
CA ASP A 104 4.84 -27.34 25.42
C ASP A 104 4.84 -27.09 26.94
#